data_AF-Q8SWZ5-F1
#
_entry.id   AF-Q8SWZ5-F1
#
_cell.length_a   1.000
_cell.length_b   1.000
_cell.length_c   1.000
_cell.angle_alpha   90.00
_cell.angle_beta   90.00
_cell.angle_gamma   90.00
#
_symmetry.space_group_name_H-M   'P 1'
#
loop_
_entity.id
_entity.type
_entity.pdbx_description
1 polymer ?
#
loop_
_entity_poly.entity_id
_entity_poly.type
_entity_poly.pdbx_seq_one_letter_code
_entity_poly.pdbx_strand_id
1 'polypeptide(L)'
;MFNTTKMVYSYRILWLSGVLLGPILLAAIAVQGQEPASPVFQNHKTKEWTNLDNITFSFDCKRRSVGFYADMEYNCQIFHMCDEDY
;
A
#
# COMPACT_ATOMS: atom_id res chain seq x y z
N MET A 1 7.77 62.62 -20.61
CA MET A 1 8.64 61.48 -20.23
C MET A 1 7.79 60.48 -19.45
N PHE A 2 7.27 59.45 -20.13
CA PHE A 2 6.40 58.45 -19.50
C PHE A 2 7.26 57.36 -18.86
N ASN A 3 6.96 57.08 -17.59
CA ASN A 3 7.88 56.50 -16.64
C ASN A 3 7.91 54.97 -16.72
N THR A 4 8.90 54.40 -17.41
CA THR A 4 9.15 52.96 -17.58
C THR A 4 9.24 52.20 -16.25
N THR A 5 9.62 52.86 -15.17
CA THR A 5 9.72 52.24 -13.83
C THR A 5 8.37 51.86 -13.23
N LYS A 6 7.29 52.61 -13.52
CA LYS A 6 5.94 52.27 -13.07
C LYS A 6 5.41 51.00 -13.74
N MET A 7 5.75 50.81 -15.01
CA MET A 7 5.34 49.62 -15.79
C MET A 7 6.00 48.34 -15.28
N VAL A 8 7.31 48.40 -14.99
CA VAL A 8 8.08 47.26 -14.46
C VAL A 8 7.64 46.90 -13.04
N TYR A 9 7.33 47.90 -12.21
CA TYR A 9 6.83 47.69 -10.85
C TYR A 9 5.44 47.02 -10.84
N SER A 10 4.54 47.49 -11.71
CA SER A 10 3.21 46.90 -11.87
C SER A 10 3.29 45.43 -12.33
N TYR A 11 4.18 45.13 -13.27
CA TYR A 11 4.37 43.75 -13.77
C TYR A 11 4.94 42.83 -12.69
N ARG A 12 5.90 43.31 -11.88
CA ARG A 12 6.46 42.57 -10.74
C ARG A 12 5.42 42.26 -9.66
N ILE A 13 4.54 43.21 -9.34
CA ILE A 13 3.48 42.98 -8.35
C ILE A 13 2.46 41.96 -8.86
N LEU A 14 2.04 42.06 -10.13
CA LEU A 14 1.13 41.10 -10.77
C LEU A 14 1.73 39.68 -10.82
N TRP A 15 3.04 39.56 -11.03
CA TRP A 15 3.75 38.29 -10.97
C TRP A 15 3.78 37.71 -9.55
N LEU A 16 4.10 38.53 -8.56
CA LEU A 16 4.16 38.11 -7.16
C LEU A 16 2.80 37.66 -6.63
N SER A 17 1.71 38.35 -7.00
CA SER A 17 0.36 37.96 -6.59
C SER A 17 -0.10 36.66 -7.26
N GLY A 18 0.24 36.43 -8.53
CA GLY A 18 -0.04 35.17 -9.22
C GLY A 18 0.73 33.98 -8.64
N VAL A 19 1.99 34.18 -8.22
CA VAL A 19 2.81 33.14 -7.58
C VAL A 19 2.34 32.83 -6.15
N LEU A 20 1.76 33.80 -5.44
CA LEU A 20 1.22 33.59 -4.09
C LEU A 20 -0.19 32.98 -4.10
N LEU A 21 -1.09 33.45 -4.96
CA LEU A 21 -2.49 33.02 -4.98
C LEU A 21 -2.74 31.80 -5.87
N GLY A 22 -1.95 31.61 -6.93
CA GLY A 22 -2.04 30.47 -7.85
C GLY A 22 -1.88 29.09 -7.17
N PRO A 23 -0.81 28.84 -6.40
CA PRO A 23 -0.62 27.53 -5.76
C PRO A 23 -1.64 27.26 -4.64
N ILE A 24 -2.11 28.31 -3.94
CA ILE A 24 -3.16 28.17 -2.91
C ILE A 24 -4.48 27.74 -3.55
N LEU A 25 -4.86 28.34 -4.69
CA LEU A 25 -6.05 27.91 -5.44
C LEU A 25 -5.91 26.50 -5.99
N LEU A 26 -4.74 26.12 -6.52
CA LEU A 26 -4.48 24.77 -7.05
C LEU A 26 -4.57 23.69 -5.97
N ALA A 27 -4.08 23.97 -4.76
CA ALA A 27 -4.16 23.04 -3.64
C ALA A 27 -5.61 22.80 -3.19
N ALA A 28 -6.48 23.82 -3.21
CA ALA A 28 -7.88 23.68 -2.80
C ALA A 28 -8.69 22.74 -3.72
N ILE A 29 -8.38 22.69 -5.01
CA ILE A 29 -9.05 21.79 -5.98
C ILE A 29 -8.58 20.33 -5.82
N ALA A 30 -7.34 20.11 -5.38
CA ALA A 30 -6.77 18.77 -5.21
C ALA A 30 -7.27 18.03 -3.95
N VAL A 31 -8.00 18.70 -3.04
CA VAL A 31 -8.45 18.14 -1.76
C VAL A 31 -9.75 17.33 -1.87
N GLN A 32 -10.47 17.38 -2.99
CA GLN A 32 -11.77 16.68 -3.13
C GLN A 32 -11.68 15.16 -3.37
N GLY A 33 -10.49 14.56 -3.41
CA GLY A 33 -10.28 13.16 -3.82
C GLY A 33 -9.58 12.24 -2.83
N GLN A 34 -9.34 12.65 -1.58
CA GLN A 34 -8.73 11.75 -0.60
C GLN A 34 -9.83 10.96 0.12
N GLU A 35 -10.31 9.88 -0.49
CA GLU A 35 -10.94 8.80 0.28
C GLU A 35 -9.94 8.38 1.37
N PRO A 36 -10.36 8.25 2.64
CA PRO A 36 -9.47 7.79 3.69
C PRO A 36 -8.97 6.41 3.29
N ALA A 37 -7.70 6.33 2.89
CA ALA A 37 -7.07 5.09 2.51
C ALA A 37 -7.20 4.14 3.72
N SER A 38 -8.10 3.17 3.60
CA SER A 38 -8.16 2.05 4.53
C SER A 38 -6.77 1.41 4.55
N PRO A 39 -6.22 1.02 5.71
CA PRO A 39 -4.93 0.36 5.76
C PRO A 39 -5.02 -0.93 4.93
N VAL A 40 -4.49 -0.89 3.70
CA VAL A 40 -4.30 -2.09 2.90
C VAL A 40 -3.24 -2.90 3.64
N PHE A 41 -3.66 -3.99 4.28
CA PHE A 41 -2.75 -5.00 4.78
C PHE A 41 -2.08 -5.64 3.56
N GLN A 42 -1.01 -4.98 3.08
CA GLN A 42 -0.12 -5.48 2.06
C GLN A 42 0.56 -6.70 2.67
N ASN A 43 -0.01 -7.89 2.42
CA ASN A 43 0.68 -9.14 2.60
C ASN A 43 1.87 -9.13 1.63
N HIS A 44 2.97 -8.51 2.04
CA HIS A 44 4.25 -8.59 1.35
C HIS A 44 4.81 -10.00 1.59
N LYS A 45 4.16 -11.00 1.02
CA LYS A 45 4.57 -12.39 1.06
C LYS A 45 4.86 -12.88 -0.35
N THR A 46 5.85 -12.26 -0.99
CA THR A 46 6.64 -12.97 -1.99
C THR A 46 7.73 -13.76 -1.25
N LYS A 47 7.32 -14.67 -0.37
CA LYS A 47 8.20 -15.77 0.03
C LYS A 47 7.98 -16.83 -1.02
N GLU A 48 8.87 -16.84 -1.98
CA GLU A 48 9.25 -17.95 -2.84
C GLU A 48 8.54 -19.27 -2.50
N TRP A 49 7.33 -19.47 -3.03
CA TRP A 49 6.62 -20.75 -3.00
C TRP A 49 7.11 -21.67 -4.13
N THR A 50 8.25 -21.35 -4.77
CA THR A 50 8.77 -22.02 -5.97
C THR A 50 9.57 -23.28 -5.67
N ASN A 51 9.59 -23.76 -4.42
CA ASN A 51 10.18 -25.05 -4.06
C ASN A 51 9.16 -25.98 -3.39
N LEU A 52 7.89 -25.86 -3.76
CA LEU A 52 6.85 -26.78 -3.30
C LEU A 52 6.73 -28.03 -4.22
N ASP A 53 7.66 -28.21 -5.16
CA ASP A 53 7.57 -29.29 -6.15
C ASP A 53 8.15 -30.61 -5.61
N ASN A 54 8.96 -30.55 -4.54
CA ASN A 54 9.63 -31.71 -3.91
C ASN A 54 9.15 -32.01 -2.49
N ILE A 55 8.13 -31.32 -2.01
CA ILE A 55 7.59 -31.58 -0.68
C ILE A 55 6.55 -32.70 -0.74
N THR A 56 6.84 -33.79 -0.07
CA THR A 56 5.86 -34.87 0.13
C THR A 56 5.20 -34.65 1.48
N PHE A 57 3.86 -34.64 1.51
CA PHE A 57 3.11 -34.56 2.75
C PHE A 57 2.74 -35.97 3.22
N SER A 58 3.37 -36.40 4.31
CA SER A 58 3.02 -37.64 5.02
C SER A 58 1.96 -37.41 6.11
N PHE A 59 1.55 -36.16 6.32
CA PHE A 59 0.60 -35.73 7.35
C PHE A 59 -0.82 -36.21 7.05
N ASP A 60 -1.54 -36.64 8.10
CA ASP A 60 -2.89 -37.18 7.99
C ASP A 60 -3.74 -36.83 9.24
N CYS A 61 -5.03 -36.53 9.01
CA CYS A 61 -6.00 -36.08 10.01
C CYS A 61 -6.77 -37.21 10.73
N LYS A 62 -6.60 -38.50 10.38
CA LYS A 62 -7.43 -39.64 10.86
C LYS A 62 -7.49 -39.82 12.39
N ARG A 63 -6.56 -39.24 13.16
CA ARG A 63 -6.52 -39.33 14.63
C ARG A 63 -6.40 -37.96 15.31
N ARG A 64 -6.82 -36.92 14.61
CA ARG A 64 -6.69 -35.53 15.05
C ARG A 64 -8.06 -34.87 15.08
N SER A 65 -8.27 -34.00 16.06
CA SER A 65 -9.49 -33.17 16.12
C SER A 65 -9.40 -32.05 15.09
N VAL A 66 -10.52 -31.37 14.83
CA VAL A 66 -10.53 -30.15 14.03
C VAL A 66 -9.54 -29.13 14.63
N GLY A 67 -8.67 -28.56 13.77
CA GLY A 67 -7.66 -27.61 14.21
C GLY A 67 -6.41 -27.56 13.34
N PHE A 68 -5.43 -26.78 13.81
CA PHE A 68 -4.16 -26.58 13.11
C PHE A 68 -3.05 -27.43 13.73
N TYR A 69 -2.28 -28.11 12.88
CA TYR A 69 -1.19 -28.98 13.28
C TYR A 69 0.08 -28.60 12.55
N ALA A 70 1.15 -28.39 13.31
CA ALA A 70 2.48 -28.15 12.76
C ALA A 70 3.04 -29.45 12.18
N ASP A 71 3.59 -29.37 10.97
CA ASP A 71 4.30 -30.47 10.35
C ASP A 71 5.73 -30.56 10.92
N MET A 72 5.98 -31.67 11.61
CA MET A 72 7.28 -31.93 12.24
C MET A 72 8.36 -32.26 11.20
N GLU A 73 7.98 -32.77 10.02
CA GLU A 73 8.91 -33.11 8.94
C GLU A 73 9.56 -31.87 8.34
N TYR A 74 8.86 -30.73 8.39
CA TYR A 74 9.32 -29.43 7.88
C TYR A 74 9.67 -28.44 8.99
N ASN A 75 10.18 -28.92 10.14
CA ASN A 75 10.61 -28.08 11.27
C ASN A 75 9.53 -27.08 11.72
N CYS A 76 8.26 -27.48 11.73
CA CYS A 76 7.11 -26.65 12.11
C CYS A 76 6.92 -25.39 11.24
N GLN A 77 7.47 -25.36 10.03
CA GLN A 77 7.32 -24.24 9.09
C GLN A 77 6.06 -24.36 8.22
N ILE A 78 5.47 -25.56 8.17
CA ILE A 78 4.22 -25.86 7.47
C ILE A 78 3.15 -26.22 8.50
N PHE A 79 1.93 -25.71 8.29
CA PHE A 79 0.77 -25.99 9.13
C PHE A 79 -0.34 -26.60 8.29
N HIS A 80 -0.87 -27.73 8.76
CA HIS A 80 -2.02 -28.42 8.19
C HIS A 80 -3.28 -28.07 8.98
N MET A 81 -4.41 -27.92 8.30
CA MET A 81 -5.71 -27.72 8.92
C MET A 81 -6.51 -29.00 8.75
N CYS A 82 -6.95 -29.59 9.86
CA CYS A 82 -7.95 -30.65 9.85
C CYS A 82 -9.32 -30.03 10.08
N ASP A 83 -10.30 -30.43 9.27
CA ASP A 83 -11.70 -30.04 9.40
C ASP A 83 -12.60 -31.27 9.64
N GLU A 84 -13.91 -31.07 9.62
CA GLU A 84 -14.89 -32.15 9.83
C GLU A 84 -15.04 -33.06 8.59
N ASP A 85 -14.49 -32.65 7.45
CA ASP A 85 -14.73 -33.22 6.12
C ASP A 85 -13.56 -34.08 5.58
N TYR A 86 -12.59 -34.42 6.44
CA TYR A 86 -11.38 -35.26 6.24
C TYR A 86 -10.06 -34.52 5.96
#